data_AF-A0ABD7EA97-F1
#
_entry.id   AF-A0ABD7EA97-F1
#
_cell.length_a   1.000
_cell.length_b   1.000
_cell.length_c   1.000
_cell.angle_alpha   90.00
_cell.angle_beta   90.00
_cell.angle_gamma   90.00
#
_symmetry.space_group_name_H-M   'P 1'
#
loop_
_entity.id
_entity.type
_entity.pdbx_description
1 polymer ?
#
loop_
_entity_poly.entity_id
_entity_poly.type
_entity_poly.pdbx_seq_one_letter_code
_entity_poly.pdbx_strand_id
1 'polypeptide(L)'
;MSEPASFFLHAHITESNLEKFLHSPATNIKDYDDWLPWFTEKRRMYGEPAEMLNDLATCNSGESEKNIYAEHINFNKETQIVTMDHIFLSESYETFMPLLACVRGIEKFITPGENNFALIYYYWWGSEKEVAIALEFDTSGSSITANPKAENLAIADAFFDEHGEALAEELYNKQGYI
;
A
#
# COMPACT_ATOMS: atom_id res chain seq x y z
N MET A 1 -14.22 -16.16 -9.69
CA MET A 1 -12.84 -15.86 -9.28
C MET A 1 -12.80 -14.36 -9.14
N SER A 2 -12.40 -13.83 -7.99
CA SER A 2 -12.25 -12.39 -7.84
C SER A 2 -10.91 -12.01 -8.48
N GLU A 3 -10.70 -10.73 -8.73
CA GLU A 3 -9.61 -10.21 -9.55
C GLU A 3 -8.57 -9.55 -8.64
N PRO A 4 -7.25 -9.84 -8.76
CA PRO A 4 -6.25 -9.30 -7.84
C PRO A 4 -6.10 -7.78 -7.97
N ALA A 5 -6.11 -7.09 -6.84
CA ALA A 5 -5.84 -5.67 -6.77
C ALA A 5 -4.35 -5.35 -6.94
N SER A 6 -4.06 -4.14 -7.40
CA SER A 6 -2.72 -3.58 -7.52
C SER A 6 -2.41 -2.73 -6.28
N PHE A 7 -1.15 -2.73 -5.84
CA PHE A 7 -0.65 -1.87 -4.77
C PHE A 7 0.27 -0.79 -5.34
N PHE A 8 0.14 0.44 -4.86
CA PHE A 8 1.05 1.53 -5.18
C PHE A 8 1.24 2.47 -3.98
N LEU A 9 2.49 2.72 -3.60
CA LEU A 9 2.90 3.78 -2.68
C LEU A 9 3.58 4.89 -3.48
N HIS A 10 3.29 6.13 -3.14
CA HIS A 10 4.04 7.31 -3.57
C HIS A 10 4.27 8.21 -2.36
N ALA A 11 5.54 8.47 -2.02
CA ALA A 11 5.86 9.31 -0.87
C ALA A 11 7.14 10.12 -1.04
N HIS A 12 7.09 11.37 -0.60
CA HIS A 12 8.25 12.25 -0.48
C HIS A 12 9.08 11.85 0.75
N ILE A 13 10.32 11.44 0.52
CA ILE A 13 11.21 10.96 1.56
C ILE A 13 12.66 11.20 1.13
N THR A 14 13.56 11.47 2.09
CA THR A 14 14.98 11.56 1.75
C THR A 14 15.60 10.17 1.64
N GLU A 15 16.68 10.01 0.86
CA GLU A 15 17.39 8.73 0.73
C GLU A 15 17.78 8.16 2.12
N SER A 16 18.29 9.02 3.00
CA SER A 16 18.66 8.63 4.37
C SER A 16 17.46 8.22 5.21
N ASN A 17 16.30 8.84 5.04
CA ASN A 17 15.10 8.48 5.78
C ASN A 17 14.42 7.23 5.23
N LEU A 18 14.50 6.99 3.92
CA LEU A 18 14.05 5.74 3.32
C LEU A 18 14.84 4.57 3.90
N GLU A 19 16.17 4.69 3.94
CA GLU A 19 17.03 3.66 4.53
C GLU A 19 16.69 3.38 6.00
N LYS A 20 16.47 4.45 6.79
CA LYS A 20 16.05 4.31 8.19
C LYS A 20 14.68 3.65 8.32
N PHE A 21 13.74 3.97 7.44
CA PHE A 21 12.42 3.37 7.46
C PHE A 21 12.51 1.86 7.17
N LEU A 22 13.20 1.46 6.12
CA LEU A 22 13.35 0.05 5.73
C LEU A 22 13.98 -0.79 6.85
N HIS A 23 14.93 -0.22 7.60
CA HIS A 23 15.58 -0.86 8.76
C HIS A 23 14.90 -0.56 10.11
N SER A 24 13.77 0.14 10.12
CA SER A 24 13.01 0.39 11.34
C SER A 24 12.13 -0.81 11.71
N PRO A 25 11.78 -1.00 12.99
CA PRO A 25 10.83 -2.04 13.38
C PRO A 25 9.52 -1.93 12.60
N ALA A 26 9.09 -3.06 12.03
CA ALA A 26 7.86 -3.13 11.26
C ALA A 26 6.67 -2.71 12.13
N THR A 27 5.89 -1.77 11.61
CA THR A 27 4.68 -1.31 12.30
C THR A 27 3.58 -2.36 12.17
N ASN A 28 2.80 -2.56 13.23
CA ASN A 28 1.79 -3.60 13.33
C ASN A 28 0.38 -3.01 13.22
N ILE A 29 -0.61 -3.84 12.87
CA ILE A 29 -2.01 -3.44 12.79
C ILE A 29 -2.49 -2.82 14.11
N LYS A 30 -2.04 -3.34 15.26
CA LYS A 30 -2.41 -2.82 16.58
C LYS A 30 -1.88 -1.43 16.91
N ASP A 31 -0.99 -0.88 16.08
CA ASP A 31 -0.45 0.47 16.28
C ASP A 31 -1.40 1.57 15.78
N TYR A 32 -2.49 1.20 15.08
CA TYR A 32 -3.51 2.12 14.60
C TYR A 32 -4.91 1.69 14.99
N ASP A 33 -5.69 2.60 15.57
CA ASP A 33 -7.03 2.32 16.11
C ASP A 33 -8.16 2.52 15.08
N ASP A 34 -7.84 3.05 13.89
CA ASP A 34 -8.83 3.43 12.86
C ASP A 34 -9.21 2.29 11.91
N TRP A 35 -8.56 1.12 11.98
CA TRP A 35 -8.89 -0.04 11.16
C TRP A 35 -10.31 -0.57 11.42
N LEU A 36 -10.66 -0.82 12.69
CA LEU A 36 -11.95 -1.39 13.07
C LEU A 36 -13.13 -0.44 12.78
N PRO A 37 -13.04 0.87 13.11
CA PRO A 37 -14.04 1.85 12.68
C PRO A 37 -14.24 1.85 11.17
N TRP A 38 -13.16 1.84 10.39
CA TRP A 38 -13.24 1.86 8.93
C TRP A 38 -13.98 0.65 8.34
N PHE A 39 -13.67 -0.57 8.81
CA PHE A 39 -14.38 -1.78 8.38
C PHE A 39 -15.87 -1.73 8.73
N THR A 40 -16.18 -1.26 9.93
CA THR A 40 -17.56 -1.18 10.45
C THR A 40 -18.41 -0.21 9.64
N GLU A 41 -17.88 0.98 9.36
CA GLU A 41 -18.59 2.03 8.62
C GLU A 41 -18.82 1.66 7.16
N LYS A 42 -17.84 1.01 6.53
CA LYS A 42 -17.89 0.72 5.10
C LYS A 42 -18.50 -0.64 4.78
N ARG A 43 -18.74 -1.51 5.77
CA ARG A 43 -19.24 -2.89 5.61
C ARG A 43 -18.49 -3.67 4.52
N ARG A 44 -17.16 -3.50 4.49
CA ARG A 44 -16.28 -3.93 3.38
C ARG A 44 -15.97 -5.42 3.38
N MET A 45 -16.33 -6.16 4.43
CA MET A 45 -16.06 -7.60 4.51
C MET A 45 -17.26 -8.37 5.04
N TYR A 46 -17.35 -9.63 4.61
CA TYR A 46 -18.16 -10.64 5.28
C TYR A 46 -17.35 -11.24 6.44
N GLY A 47 -17.97 -11.41 7.61
CA GLY A 47 -17.30 -11.90 8.83
C GLY A 47 -17.13 -10.81 9.89
N GLU A 48 -16.36 -11.13 10.94
CA GLU A 48 -16.12 -10.24 12.10
C GLU A 48 -14.76 -9.52 11.96
N PRO A 49 -14.72 -8.22 11.61
CA PRO A 49 -13.45 -7.51 11.38
C PRO A 49 -12.52 -7.52 12.59
N ALA A 50 -13.07 -7.50 13.80
CA ALA A 50 -12.28 -7.54 15.03
C ALA A 50 -11.52 -8.86 15.21
N GLU A 51 -12.07 -9.99 14.75
CA GLU A 51 -11.39 -11.29 14.80
C GLU A 51 -10.22 -11.30 13.82
N MET A 52 -10.46 -10.93 12.56
CA MET A 52 -9.42 -10.82 11.53
C MET A 52 -8.27 -9.88 11.97
N LEU A 53 -8.58 -8.69 12.51
CA LEU A 53 -7.55 -7.76 12.99
C LEU A 53 -6.74 -8.34 14.15
N ASN A 54 -7.36 -9.15 15.02
CA ASN A 54 -6.64 -9.84 16.10
C ASN A 54 -5.72 -10.94 15.58
N ASP A 55 -6.16 -11.70 14.58
CA ASP A 55 -5.37 -12.76 13.96
C ASP A 55 -4.15 -12.19 13.23
N LEU A 56 -4.32 -11.04 12.56
CA LEU A 56 -3.25 -10.38 11.83
C LEU A 56 -2.27 -9.60 12.71
N ALA A 57 -2.54 -9.49 14.03
CA ALA A 57 -1.75 -8.68 14.95
C ALA A 57 -0.33 -9.18 15.20
N THR A 58 0.06 -10.33 14.65
CA THR A 58 1.41 -10.89 14.74
C THR A 58 2.07 -11.05 13.38
N CYS A 59 1.41 -10.64 12.29
CA CYS A 59 1.92 -10.82 10.93
C CYS A 59 3.17 -9.99 10.65
N ASN A 60 3.29 -8.79 11.25
CA ASN A 60 4.46 -7.95 11.06
C ASN A 60 5.46 -8.13 12.20
N SER A 61 6.71 -8.45 11.86
CA SER A 61 7.79 -8.61 12.83
C SER A 61 9.17 -8.32 12.22
N GLY A 62 10.14 -7.92 13.05
CA GLY A 62 11.47 -7.57 12.57
C GLY A 62 11.51 -6.19 11.90
N GLU A 63 12.28 -6.07 10.83
CA GLU A 63 12.48 -4.81 10.08
C GLU A 63 11.40 -4.62 9.01
N SER A 64 11.08 -3.36 8.69
CA SER A 64 10.02 -2.99 7.76
C SER A 64 10.22 -3.61 6.36
N GLU A 65 11.45 -3.65 5.85
CA GLU A 65 11.76 -4.26 4.54
C GLU A 65 11.33 -5.74 4.43
N LYS A 66 11.28 -6.48 5.55
CA LYS A 66 10.92 -7.91 5.55
C LYS A 66 9.41 -8.13 5.52
N ASN A 67 8.64 -7.07 5.72
CA ASN A 67 7.17 -7.11 5.79
C ASN A 67 6.53 -6.30 4.66
N ILE A 68 7.32 -5.55 3.89
CA ILE A 68 6.90 -4.87 2.67
C ILE A 68 7.20 -5.79 1.48
N TYR A 69 6.17 -6.47 0.99
CA TYR A 69 6.23 -7.32 -0.20
C TYR A 69 5.76 -6.56 -1.44
N ALA A 70 6.27 -5.36 -1.62
CA ALA A 70 6.22 -4.69 -2.91
C ALA A 70 7.14 -5.46 -3.88
N GLU A 71 6.72 -5.59 -5.14
CA GLU A 71 7.55 -6.19 -6.19
C GLU A 71 8.76 -5.29 -6.48
N HIS A 72 8.54 -3.96 -6.44
CA HIS A 72 9.58 -2.97 -6.63
C HIS A 72 9.55 -1.89 -5.56
N ILE A 73 10.74 -1.39 -5.23
CA ILE A 73 10.94 -0.20 -4.40
C ILE A 73 11.92 0.70 -5.15
N ASN A 74 11.40 1.81 -5.69
CA ASN A 74 12.14 2.73 -6.54
C ASN A 74 12.28 4.09 -5.88
N PHE A 75 13.51 4.59 -5.75
CA PHE A 75 13.78 5.92 -5.20
C PHE A 75 14.35 6.86 -6.27
N ASN A 76 13.67 7.98 -6.51
CA ASN A 76 14.16 9.04 -7.39
C ASN A 76 14.91 10.10 -6.58
N LYS A 77 16.22 10.23 -6.83
CA LYS A 77 17.09 11.17 -6.12
C LYS A 77 16.81 12.63 -6.45
N GLU A 78 16.31 12.94 -7.64
CA GLU A 78 16.05 14.33 -8.06
C GLU A 78 14.76 14.85 -7.42
N THR A 79 13.72 14.03 -7.40
CA THR A 79 12.41 14.40 -6.83
C THR A 79 12.27 14.07 -5.36
N GLN A 80 13.17 13.25 -4.80
CA GLN A 80 13.09 12.72 -3.42
C GLN A 80 11.78 11.97 -3.17
N ILE A 81 11.39 11.15 -4.15
CA ILE A 81 10.17 10.35 -4.10
C ILE A 81 10.54 8.88 -4.08
N VAL A 82 9.98 8.14 -3.13
CA VAL A 82 9.92 6.68 -3.19
C VAL A 82 8.59 6.26 -3.81
N THR A 83 8.66 5.29 -4.70
CA THR A 83 7.52 4.53 -5.17
C THR A 83 7.69 3.07 -4.81
N MET A 84 6.60 2.40 -4.46
CA MET A 84 6.58 0.95 -4.28
C MET A 84 5.36 0.41 -4.99
N ASP A 85 5.49 -0.70 -5.69
CA ASP A 85 4.39 -1.25 -6.48
C ASP A 85 4.29 -2.77 -6.43
N HIS A 86 3.09 -3.26 -6.70
CA HIS A 86 2.82 -4.65 -7.01
C HIS A 86 1.58 -4.73 -7.91
N ILE A 87 1.74 -5.08 -9.18
CA ILE A 87 0.63 -5.03 -10.15
C ILE A 87 -0.49 -6.04 -9.85
N PHE A 88 -0.15 -7.25 -9.39
CA PHE A 88 -1.13 -8.30 -9.03
C PHE A 88 -0.97 -8.78 -7.57
N LEU A 89 -1.29 -7.94 -6.59
CA LEU A 89 -1.02 -8.19 -5.18
C LEU A 89 -1.83 -9.37 -4.62
N SER A 90 -3.14 -9.19 -4.47
CA SER A 90 -4.06 -10.15 -3.85
C SER A 90 -5.49 -9.68 -4.02
N GLU A 91 -6.44 -10.49 -3.58
CA GLU A 91 -7.88 -10.20 -3.51
C GLU A 91 -8.35 -10.00 -2.06
N SER A 92 -7.48 -10.22 -1.07
CA SER A 92 -7.87 -10.36 0.34
C SER A 92 -7.34 -9.25 1.24
N TYR A 93 -8.21 -8.75 2.11
CA TYR A 93 -7.81 -7.87 3.22
C TYR A 93 -6.79 -8.52 4.17
N GLU A 94 -6.77 -9.84 4.28
CA GLU A 94 -5.74 -10.56 5.06
C GLU A 94 -4.34 -10.36 4.49
N THR A 95 -4.24 -10.14 3.17
CA THR A 95 -2.99 -9.69 2.54
C THR A 95 -2.85 -8.17 2.66
N PHE A 96 -3.86 -7.39 2.28
CA PHE A 96 -3.70 -5.93 2.24
C PHE A 96 -3.30 -5.31 3.58
N MET A 97 -3.88 -5.80 4.68
CA MET A 97 -3.79 -5.14 5.99
C MET A 97 -2.38 -5.21 6.61
N PRO A 98 -1.68 -6.36 6.66
CA PRO A 98 -0.30 -6.39 7.12
C PRO A 98 0.64 -5.51 6.31
N LEU A 99 0.52 -5.51 4.97
CA LEU A 99 1.32 -4.63 4.10
C LEU A 99 1.09 -3.18 4.45
N LEU A 100 -0.18 -2.75 4.46
CA LEU A 100 -0.52 -1.36 4.72
C LEU A 100 -0.17 -0.93 6.14
N ALA A 101 -0.32 -1.78 7.15
CA ALA A 101 0.13 -1.48 8.50
C ALA A 101 1.65 -1.25 8.57
N CYS A 102 2.45 -2.05 7.86
CA CYS A 102 3.89 -1.83 7.79
C CYS A 102 4.22 -0.53 7.03
N VAL A 103 3.54 -0.30 5.90
CA VAL A 103 3.70 0.90 5.07
C VAL A 103 3.32 2.18 5.84
N ARG A 104 2.28 2.17 6.69
CA ARG A 104 1.92 3.33 7.51
C ARG A 104 3.06 3.82 8.40
N GLY A 105 3.96 2.94 8.82
CA GLY A 105 5.15 3.30 9.59
C GLY A 105 6.06 4.33 8.91
N ILE A 106 5.97 4.48 7.58
CA ILE A 106 6.72 5.48 6.83
C ILE A 106 6.37 6.92 7.23
N GLU A 107 5.20 7.15 7.83
CA GLU A 107 4.73 8.48 8.27
C GLU A 107 5.74 9.20 9.19
N LYS A 108 6.58 8.46 9.91
CA LYS A 108 7.62 8.99 10.81
C LYS A 108 8.86 9.49 10.08
N PHE A 109 8.98 9.18 8.79
CA PHE A 109 10.19 9.35 7.98
C PHE A 109 9.98 10.23 6.74
N ILE A 110 8.73 10.29 6.24
CA ILE A 110 8.37 11.12 5.10
C ILE A 110 8.57 12.61 5.39
N THR A 111 8.81 13.37 4.33
CA THR A 111 8.72 14.83 4.37
C THR A 111 7.24 15.20 4.27
N PRO A 112 6.67 15.96 5.24
CA PRO A 112 5.30 16.42 5.13
C PRO A 112 5.09 17.21 3.83
N GLY A 113 4.01 16.91 3.12
CA GLY A 113 3.74 17.49 1.82
C GLY A 113 2.50 16.90 1.19
N GLU A 114 2.23 17.32 -0.03
CA GLU A 114 1.14 16.78 -0.84
C GLU A 114 1.54 15.43 -1.44
N ASN A 115 0.54 14.64 -1.82
CA ASN A 115 0.70 13.41 -2.58
C ASN A 115 1.57 12.34 -1.90
N ASN A 116 1.59 12.29 -0.58
CA ASN A 116 2.05 11.13 0.17
C ASN A 116 0.86 10.19 0.39
N PHE A 117 0.85 9.03 -0.25
CA PHE A 117 -0.29 8.12 -0.21
C PHE A 117 0.09 6.68 -0.57
N ALA A 118 -0.74 5.73 -0.14
CA ALA A 118 -0.71 4.36 -0.64
C ALA A 118 -2.11 3.92 -1.09
N LEU A 119 -2.23 3.22 -2.20
CA LEU A 119 -3.47 2.67 -2.73
C LEU A 119 -3.37 1.17 -2.88
N ILE A 120 -4.47 0.48 -2.62
CA ILE A 120 -4.76 -0.84 -3.16
C ILE A 120 -6.07 -0.75 -3.92
N TYR A 121 -6.03 -1.01 -5.22
CA TYR A 121 -7.15 -0.78 -6.12
C TYR A 121 -7.08 -1.67 -7.36
N TYR A 122 -8.22 -1.92 -7.98
CA TYR A 122 -8.34 -2.85 -9.11
C TYR A 122 -7.97 -2.19 -10.44
N TYR A 123 -6.73 -1.71 -10.56
CA TYR A 123 -6.22 -1.01 -11.75
C TYR A 123 -6.41 -1.83 -13.03
N TRP A 124 -6.00 -3.10 -13.02
CA TRP A 124 -5.91 -3.94 -14.23
C TRP A 124 -7.27 -4.33 -14.83
N TRP A 125 -8.33 -4.30 -14.03
CA TRP A 125 -9.60 -4.97 -14.36
C TRP A 125 -10.69 -4.04 -14.92
N GLY A 126 -10.36 -2.77 -15.19
CA GLY A 126 -11.19 -1.90 -16.04
C GLY A 126 -11.80 -0.67 -15.36
N SER A 127 -12.88 -0.16 -15.97
CA SER A 127 -13.29 1.26 -15.94
C SER A 127 -13.74 1.85 -14.60
N GLU A 128 -13.99 1.03 -13.59
CA GLU A 128 -14.37 1.50 -12.26
C GLU A 128 -13.22 1.54 -11.26
N LYS A 129 -11.97 1.20 -11.67
CA LYS A 129 -10.70 1.27 -10.89
C LYS A 129 -10.95 1.35 -9.38
N GLU A 130 -11.67 0.35 -8.84
CA GLU A 130 -12.29 0.51 -7.53
C GLU A 130 -11.18 0.50 -6.49
N VAL A 131 -11.17 1.53 -5.64
CA VAL A 131 -10.23 1.60 -4.53
C VAL A 131 -10.73 0.68 -3.42
N ALA A 132 -10.02 -0.42 -3.22
CA ALA A 132 -10.29 -1.36 -2.14
C ALA A 132 -9.95 -0.72 -0.78
N ILE A 133 -8.81 -0.01 -0.73
CA ILE A 133 -8.33 0.69 0.46
C ILE A 133 -7.27 1.73 0.06
N ALA A 134 -7.28 2.87 0.74
CA ALA A 134 -6.28 3.92 0.56
C ALA A 134 -5.78 4.43 1.91
N LEU A 135 -4.52 4.84 1.93
CA LEU A 135 -3.89 5.59 3.01
C LEU A 135 -3.48 6.96 2.48
N GLU A 136 -3.79 8.00 3.24
CA GLU A 136 -3.22 9.33 3.02
C GLU A 136 -2.36 9.73 4.20
N PHE A 137 -1.24 10.38 3.90
CA PHE A 137 -0.32 10.88 4.91
C PHE A 137 -0.32 12.40 4.92
N ASP A 138 -0.51 12.98 6.10
CA ASP A 138 -0.45 14.41 6.33
C ASP A 138 0.42 14.75 7.55
N THR A 139 0.37 16.01 8.00
CA THR A 139 1.16 16.48 9.14
C THR A 139 0.80 15.83 10.48
N SER A 140 -0.36 15.18 10.58
CA SER A 140 -0.86 14.49 11.77
C SER A 140 -0.59 12.98 11.76
N GLY A 141 -0.06 12.46 10.66
CA GLY A 141 0.24 11.04 10.47
C GLY A 141 -0.52 10.47 9.26
N SER A 142 -0.79 9.18 9.31
CA SER A 142 -1.54 8.46 8.28
C SER A 142 -3.00 8.26 8.67
N SER A 143 -3.89 8.29 7.68
CA SER A 143 -5.31 7.98 7.84
C SER A 143 -5.79 7.04 6.74
N ILE A 144 -6.69 6.13 7.10
CA ILE A 144 -7.36 5.26 6.14
C ILE A 144 -8.58 5.96 5.50
N THR A 145 -8.75 5.81 4.19
CA THR A 145 -9.91 6.32 3.46
C THR A 145 -10.38 5.35 2.37
N ALA A 146 -11.66 5.45 2.02
CA ALA A 146 -12.24 4.78 0.86
C ALA A 146 -12.33 5.70 -0.38
N ASN A 147 -12.08 6.99 -0.19
CA ASN A 147 -12.17 8.02 -1.22
C ASN A 147 -10.84 8.80 -1.20
N PRO A 148 -9.77 8.27 -1.81
CA PRO A 148 -8.52 9.02 -1.91
C PRO A 148 -8.73 10.29 -2.73
N LYS A 149 -7.86 11.28 -2.54
CA LYS A 149 -7.80 12.48 -3.39
C LYS A 149 -7.66 12.06 -4.85
N ALA A 150 -8.39 12.73 -5.74
CA ALA A 150 -8.38 12.44 -7.16
C ALA A 150 -6.97 12.58 -7.77
N GLU A 151 -6.16 13.50 -7.26
CA GLU A 151 -4.77 13.69 -7.68
C GLU A 151 -3.88 12.47 -7.34
N ASN A 152 -4.07 11.87 -6.16
CA ASN A 152 -3.35 10.66 -5.76
C ASN A 152 -3.70 9.48 -6.68
N LEU A 153 -4.99 9.31 -6.99
CA LEU A 153 -5.44 8.28 -7.92
C LEU A 153 -4.87 8.52 -9.32
N ALA A 154 -4.86 9.77 -9.79
CA ALA A 154 -4.29 10.12 -11.10
C ALA A 154 -2.78 9.83 -11.20
N ILE A 155 -2.02 10.05 -10.12
CA ILE A 155 -0.59 9.71 -10.06
C ILE A 155 -0.39 8.20 -10.16
N ALA A 156 -1.15 7.41 -9.39
CA ALA A 156 -1.07 5.95 -9.42
C ALA A 156 -1.50 5.39 -10.79
N ASP A 157 -2.55 5.96 -11.38
CA ASP A 157 -3.04 5.61 -12.70
C ASP A 157 -1.98 5.87 -13.76
N ALA A 158 -1.37 7.06 -13.76
CA ALA A 158 -0.32 7.40 -14.71
C ALA A 158 0.87 6.43 -14.62
N PHE A 159 1.26 6.04 -13.41
CA PHE A 159 2.34 5.07 -13.21
C PHE A 159 2.01 3.70 -13.85
N PHE A 160 0.84 3.15 -13.58
CA PHE A 160 0.48 1.85 -14.16
C PHE A 160 0.04 1.93 -15.62
N ASP A 161 -0.48 3.06 -16.11
CA ASP A 161 -0.74 3.28 -17.52
C ASP A 161 0.59 3.26 -18.32
N GLU A 162 1.68 3.78 -17.73
CA GLU A 162 3.01 3.77 -18.32
C GLU A 162 3.72 2.40 -18.20
N HIS A 163 3.61 1.74 -17.04
CA HIS A 163 4.45 0.58 -16.71
C HIS A 163 3.70 -0.76 -16.60
N GLY A 164 2.37 -0.74 -16.51
CA GLY A 164 1.56 -1.89 -16.10
C GLY A 164 1.76 -3.14 -16.97
N GLU A 165 1.81 -3.00 -18.29
CA GLU A 165 2.04 -4.13 -19.21
C GLU A 165 3.40 -4.80 -18.96
N ALA A 166 4.46 -4.01 -18.79
CA ALA A 166 5.80 -4.53 -18.53
C ALA A 166 5.87 -5.22 -17.15
N LEU A 167 5.24 -4.63 -16.13
CA LEU A 167 5.14 -5.22 -14.78
C LEU A 167 4.37 -6.55 -14.80
N ALA A 168 3.28 -6.64 -15.58
CA ALA A 168 2.51 -7.86 -15.74
C ALA A 168 3.33 -8.96 -16.45
N GLU A 169 4.00 -8.62 -17.55
CA GLU A 169 4.88 -9.53 -18.28
C GLU A 169 6.01 -10.07 -17.38
N GLU A 170 6.62 -9.19 -16.57
CA GLU A 170 7.66 -9.57 -15.61
C GLU A 170 7.14 -10.62 -14.61
N LEU A 171 5.96 -10.41 -14.02
CA LEU A 171 5.37 -11.36 -13.08
C LEU A 171 5.03 -12.70 -13.75
N TYR A 172 4.50 -12.69 -14.98
CA TYR A 172 4.22 -13.93 -15.72
C TYR A 172 5.51 -14.72 -16.00
N ASN A 173 6.60 -14.02 -16.34
CA ASN A 173 7.91 -14.63 -16.54
C ASN A 173 8.47 -15.24 -15.25
N LYS A 174 8.35 -14.54 -14.12
CA LYS A 174 8.80 -15.03 -12.79
C LYS A 174 8.05 -16.29 -12.35
N GLN A 175 6.77 -16.40 -12.68
CA GLN A 175 5.93 -17.54 -12.33
C GLN A 175 6.11 -18.75 -13.28
N GLY A 176 6.94 -18.63 -14.32
CA GLY A 176 7.28 -19.74 -15.22
C GLY A 176 6.22 -20.05 -16.28
N TYR A 177 5.44 -19.05 -16.70
CA TYR A 177 4.40 -19.22 -17.73
C TYR A 177 4.87 -19.04 -19.19
N ILE A 178 6.18 -19.16 -19.46
CA ILE A 178 6.73 -19.24 -20.83
C ILE A 178 7.64 -20.47 -20.98
#